data_AF-W9KC08-F1
#
_entry.id   AF-W9KC08-F1
#
_cell.length_a   1.000
_cell.length_b   1.000
_cell.length_c   1.000
_cell.angle_alpha   90.00
_cell.angle_beta   90.00
_cell.angle_gamma   90.00
#
_symmetry.space_group_name_H-M   'P 1'
#
loop_
_entity.id
_entity.type
_entity.pdbx_description
1 polymer ?
#
loop_
_entity_poly.entity_id
_entity_poly.type
_entity_poly.pdbx_seq_one_letter_code
_entity_poly.pdbx_strand_id
1 'polypeptide(L)'
;MYAACQNIATYIAGGIFESIGDTGYVIMQQVFIADTTSLINRGLWTSLPESFASIPTLYLGSIVADSVLKHSTWRWGYGMWALILPFCAAPLIITLYVLQRRARKAGYRRKGAWDAADKTQPLSKRIINLIWVDLDILGAVLLVLGLGLTLIPLSLTGARNSDRWDQGSYIAMLVIGVVVVGVFFVWDTKFAKVPFVPFRMIKERTVVAACVLSMLDFFHYSCFTLFFPSYLQVAGGFSPGHATRIDNALRVAFQIASVLVGVLMKYTKRSQIFVFIGVPLCVLGQGLMIHFVNMNGGHANEASFITAKTLVGVGRAFYQTAAQVSIQALVAKEDVPVVTGVYYAAMNFGGAVGTRLVHPPLSINHY
;
A
#
# COMPACT_ATOMS: atom_id res chain seq x y z
N MET A 1 -1.39 -9.00 -19.58
CA MET A 1 0.00 -9.52 -19.59
C MET A 1 0.11 -10.86 -18.87
N TYR A 2 -0.39 -10.97 -17.63
CA TYR A 2 -0.37 -12.24 -16.88
C TYR A 2 -0.94 -13.46 -17.64
N ALA A 3 -2.12 -13.34 -18.25
CA ALA A 3 -2.73 -14.45 -19.00
C ALA A 3 -1.93 -14.92 -20.23
N ALA A 4 -1.10 -14.05 -20.80
CA ALA A 4 -0.35 -14.30 -22.03
C ALA A 4 1.16 -14.57 -21.79
N CYS A 5 1.63 -14.48 -20.55
CA CYS A 5 3.07 -14.58 -20.26
C CYS A 5 3.64 -15.97 -20.59
N GLN A 6 4.74 -16.03 -21.35
CA GLN A 6 5.45 -17.27 -21.68
C GLN A 6 6.78 -17.40 -20.93
N ASN A 7 7.19 -16.34 -20.24
CA ASN A 7 8.43 -16.31 -19.46
C ASN A 7 8.23 -15.47 -18.18
N ILE A 8 9.14 -15.65 -17.23
CA ILE A 8 9.14 -14.95 -15.94
C ILE A 8 9.26 -13.44 -16.13
N ALA A 9 10.04 -12.97 -17.10
CA ALA A 9 10.20 -11.55 -17.39
C ALA A 9 8.86 -10.86 -17.73
N THR A 10 8.02 -11.49 -18.55
CA THR A 10 6.69 -10.98 -18.91
C THR A 10 5.73 -11.03 -17.72
N TYR A 11 5.88 -12.02 -16.84
CA TYR A 11 5.11 -12.10 -15.59
C TYR A 11 5.46 -10.94 -14.65
N ILE A 12 6.75 -10.69 -14.43
CA ILE A 12 7.24 -9.57 -13.61
C ILE A 12 6.79 -8.23 -14.22
N ALA A 13 6.93 -8.05 -15.54
CA ALA A 13 6.47 -6.84 -16.21
C ALA A 13 4.95 -6.62 -16.01
N GLY A 14 4.15 -7.69 -16.06
CA GLY A 14 2.73 -7.64 -15.72
C GLY A 14 2.46 -7.12 -14.31
N GLY A 15 3.25 -7.55 -13.33
CA GLY A 15 3.12 -7.08 -11.94
C GLY A 15 3.51 -5.63 -11.72
N ILE A 16 4.45 -5.09 -12.51
CA ILE A 16 4.76 -3.66 -12.48
C ILE A 16 3.53 -2.85 -12.94
N PHE A 17 2.91 -3.23 -14.05
CA PHE A 17 1.71 -2.54 -14.55
C PHE A 17 0.52 -2.66 -13.59
N GLU A 18 0.32 -3.84 -13.01
CA GLU A 18 -0.68 -4.05 -11.98
C GLU A 18 -0.43 -3.14 -10.77
N SER A 19 0.80 -3.10 -10.26
CA SER A 19 1.15 -2.30 -9.08
C SER A 19 0.92 -0.80 -9.31
N ILE A 20 1.27 -0.30 -10.49
CA ILE A 20 1.01 1.10 -10.89
C ILE A 20 -0.51 1.34 -10.97
N GLY A 21 -1.25 0.42 -11.58
CA GLY A 21 -2.71 0.52 -11.71
C GLY A 21 -3.44 0.51 -10.36
N ASP A 22 -3.07 -0.42 -9.48
CA ASP A 22 -3.64 -0.57 -8.15
C ASP A 22 -3.33 0.65 -7.27
N THR A 23 -2.05 1.07 -7.20
CA THR A 23 -1.66 2.26 -6.43
C THR A 23 -2.34 3.53 -6.97
N GLY A 24 -2.41 3.66 -8.30
CA GLY A 24 -3.08 4.79 -8.95
C GLY A 24 -4.58 4.83 -8.64
N TYR A 25 -5.25 3.67 -8.67
CA TYR A 25 -6.65 3.53 -8.27
C TYR A 25 -6.86 3.93 -6.81
N VAL A 26 -6.05 3.41 -5.89
CA VAL A 26 -6.14 3.71 -4.46
C VAL A 26 -5.95 5.22 -4.20
N ILE A 27 -4.92 5.84 -4.79
CA ILE A 27 -4.70 7.29 -4.63
C ILE A 27 -5.86 8.09 -5.23
N MET A 28 -6.36 7.73 -6.42
CA MET A 28 -7.51 8.44 -7.02
C MET A 28 -8.78 8.30 -6.20
N GLN A 29 -9.05 7.12 -5.64
CA GLN A 29 -10.16 6.92 -4.72
C GLN A 29 -10.04 7.82 -3.49
N GLN A 30 -8.85 7.89 -2.89
CA GLN A 30 -8.57 8.75 -1.73
C GLN A 30 -8.74 10.23 -2.06
N VAL A 31 -8.28 10.69 -3.22
CA VAL A 31 -8.45 12.07 -3.69
C VAL A 31 -9.92 12.39 -3.92
N PHE A 32 -10.66 11.50 -4.59
CA PHE A 32 -12.08 11.68 -4.83
C PHE A 32 -12.86 11.81 -3.53
N ILE A 33 -12.56 10.96 -2.55
CA ILE A 33 -13.16 11.02 -1.21
C ILE A 33 -12.77 12.33 -0.51
N ALA A 34 -11.49 12.72 -0.58
CA ALA A 34 -11.00 13.94 0.06
C ALA A 34 -11.62 15.23 -0.50
N ASP A 35 -11.95 15.25 -1.80
CA ASP A 35 -12.58 16.37 -2.51
C ASP A 35 -14.10 16.44 -2.27
N THR A 36 -14.76 15.28 -2.17
CA THR A 36 -16.23 15.20 -2.02
C THR A 36 -16.72 15.23 -0.58
N THR A 37 -15.85 14.90 0.39
CA THR A 37 -16.23 14.76 1.80
C THR A 37 -15.58 15.81 2.68
N SER A 38 -16.22 16.11 3.81
CA SER A 38 -15.62 16.95 4.86
C SER A 38 -14.55 16.18 5.62
N LEU A 39 -13.57 16.90 6.19
CA LEU A 39 -12.44 16.30 6.92
C LEU A 39 -12.90 15.34 8.04
N ILE A 40 -14.00 15.68 8.71
CA ILE A 40 -14.58 14.89 9.82
C ILE A 40 -15.16 13.57 9.32
N ASN A 41 -15.72 13.53 8.11
CA ASN A 41 -16.30 12.31 7.54
C ASN A 41 -15.29 11.49 6.71
N ARG A 42 -14.10 12.05 6.43
CA ARG A 42 -13.14 11.46 5.50
C ARG A 42 -12.74 10.04 5.90
N GLY A 43 -12.40 9.82 7.18
CA GLY A 43 -12.02 8.49 7.68
C GLY A 43 -13.12 7.42 7.51
N LEU A 44 -14.39 7.80 7.66
CA LEU A 44 -15.51 6.89 7.42
C LEU A 44 -15.64 6.56 5.92
N TRP A 45 -15.57 7.57 5.07
CA TRP A 45 -15.74 7.40 3.62
C TRP A 45 -14.55 6.72 2.95
N THR A 46 -13.35 6.76 3.54
CA THR A 46 -12.22 5.95 3.10
C THR A 46 -12.39 4.49 3.47
N SER A 47 -12.80 4.21 4.71
CA SER A 47 -12.87 2.84 5.22
C SER A 47 -14.11 2.07 4.80
N LEU A 48 -15.26 2.74 4.63
CA LEU A 48 -16.54 2.07 4.34
C LEU A 48 -16.55 1.35 2.97
N PRO A 49 -16.18 2.00 1.85
CA PRO A 49 -16.18 1.33 0.54
C PRO A 49 -15.16 0.19 0.49
N GLU A 50 -13.97 0.41 1.04
CA GLU A 50 -12.92 -0.61 1.11
C GLU A 50 -13.39 -1.81 1.93
N SER A 51 -14.01 -1.60 3.09
CA SER A 51 -14.47 -2.70 3.95
C SER A 51 -15.59 -3.50 3.30
N PHE A 52 -16.53 -2.81 2.66
CA PHE A 52 -17.63 -3.45 1.93
C PHE A 52 -17.13 -4.29 0.75
N ALA A 53 -16.08 -3.86 0.06
CA ALA A 53 -15.50 -4.59 -1.06
C ALA A 53 -14.55 -5.72 -0.62
N SER A 54 -13.67 -5.46 0.35
CA SER A 54 -12.61 -6.39 0.75
C SER A 54 -13.13 -7.63 1.48
N ILE A 55 -14.10 -7.50 2.39
CA ILE A 55 -14.56 -8.63 3.20
C ILE A 55 -15.17 -9.74 2.32
N PRO A 56 -16.13 -9.47 1.41
CA PRO A 56 -16.62 -10.50 0.50
C PRO A 56 -15.52 -11.06 -0.39
N THR A 57 -14.64 -10.19 -0.92
CA THR A 57 -13.56 -10.59 -1.82
C THR A 57 -12.57 -11.55 -1.17
N LEU A 58 -12.26 -11.39 0.13
CA LEU A 58 -11.36 -12.30 0.87
C LEU A 58 -11.87 -13.75 0.91
N TYR A 59 -13.19 -13.94 1.00
CA TYR A 59 -13.79 -15.28 1.06
C TYR A 59 -14.14 -15.80 -0.34
N LEU A 60 -14.80 -14.99 -1.16
CA LEU A 60 -15.20 -15.37 -2.51
C LEU A 60 -13.99 -15.60 -3.42
N GLY A 61 -12.90 -14.84 -3.24
CA GLY A 61 -11.68 -14.96 -4.02
C GLY A 61 -11.09 -16.37 -3.97
N SER A 62 -11.02 -16.98 -2.78
CA SER A 62 -10.54 -18.37 -2.63
C SER A 62 -11.43 -19.40 -3.33
N ILE A 63 -12.76 -19.23 -3.25
CA ILE A 63 -13.73 -20.13 -3.89
C ILE A 63 -13.64 -20.03 -5.41
N VAL A 64 -13.53 -18.81 -5.93
CA VAL A 64 -13.35 -18.56 -7.37
C VAL A 64 -12.02 -19.13 -7.84
N ALA A 65 -10.92 -18.91 -7.09
CA ALA A 65 -9.60 -19.44 -7.42
C ALA A 65 -9.60 -20.97 -7.47
N ASP A 66 -10.15 -21.64 -6.46
CA ASP A 66 -10.26 -23.11 -6.42
C ASP A 66 -11.10 -23.65 -7.59
N SER A 67 -12.21 -22.99 -7.91
CA SER A 67 -13.07 -23.37 -9.04
C SER A 67 -12.35 -23.22 -10.38
N VAL A 68 -11.64 -22.10 -10.58
CA VAL A 68 -10.86 -21.85 -11.79
C VAL A 68 -9.72 -22.86 -11.95
N LEU A 69 -9.05 -23.25 -10.87
CA LEU A 69 -8.00 -24.27 -10.91
C LEU A 69 -8.54 -25.67 -11.21
N LYS A 70 -9.77 -25.99 -10.77
CA LYS A 70 -10.42 -27.28 -11.02
C LYS A 70 -11.01 -27.40 -12.42
N HIS A 71 -11.57 -26.32 -12.96
CA HIS A 71 -12.36 -26.34 -14.19
C HIS A 71 -11.73 -25.57 -15.36
N SER A 72 -10.61 -24.87 -15.14
CA SER A 72 -9.97 -24.03 -16.15
C SER A 72 -8.45 -23.99 -15.97
N THR A 73 -7.79 -23.04 -16.64
CA THR A 73 -6.36 -22.80 -16.52
C THR A 73 -6.09 -21.58 -15.64
N TRP A 74 -4.96 -21.57 -14.94
CA TRP A 74 -4.51 -20.40 -14.17
C TRP A 74 -4.40 -19.13 -15.04
N ARG A 75 -4.10 -19.29 -16.35
CA ARG A 75 -4.02 -18.19 -17.32
C ARG A 75 -5.38 -17.52 -17.51
N TRP A 76 -6.44 -18.32 -17.60
CA TRP A 76 -7.82 -17.82 -17.66
C TRP A 76 -8.24 -17.15 -16.37
N GLY A 77 -7.75 -17.64 -15.22
CA GLY A 77 -7.92 -16.98 -13.92
C GLY A 77 -7.46 -15.53 -13.88
N TYR A 78 -6.36 -15.19 -14.58
CA TYR A 78 -5.97 -13.79 -14.79
C TYR A 78 -6.71 -13.12 -15.95
N GLY A 79 -7.04 -13.88 -16.99
CA GLY A 79 -7.73 -13.37 -18.19
C GLY A 79 -9.14 -12.84 -17.90
N MET A 80 -9.90 -13.50 -17.02
CA MET A 80 -11.25 -13.07 -16.65
C MET A 80 -11.29 -11.65 -16.06
N TRP A 81 -10.29 -11.27 -15.25
CA TRP A 81 -10.23 -9.95 -14.63
C TRP A 81 -9.99 -8.83 -15.64
N ALA A 82 -9.35 -9.11 -16.78
CA ALA A 82 -9.20 -8.15 -17.87
C ALA A 82 -10.55 -7.77 -18.51
N LEU A 83 -11.58 -8.63 -18.40
CA LEU A 83 -12.93 -8.35 -18.87
C LEU A 83 -13.81 -7.76 -17.76
N ILE A 84 -13.72 -8.31 -16.55
CA ILE A 84 -14.53 -7.89 -15.40
C ILE A 84 -14.19 -6.46 -14.98
N LEU A 85 -12.91 -6.10 -14.89
CA LEU A 85 -12.49 -4.79 -14.39
C LEU A 85 -13.02 -3.62 -15.26
N PRO A 86 -12.86 -3.61 -16.59
CA PRO A 86 -13.44 -2.54 -17.42
C PRO A 86 -14.96 -2.49 -17.35
N PHE A 87 -15.63 -3.65 -17.30
CA PHE A 87 -17.09 -3.72 -17.21
C PHE A 87 -17.60 -3.13 -15.89
N CYS A 88 -16.97 -3.46 -14.76
CA CYS A 88 -17.32 -2.91 -13.45
C CYS A 88 -16.93 -1.43 -13.31
N ALA A 89 -15.86 -0.99 -13.97
CA ALA A 89 -15.44 0.42 -13.96
C ALA A 89 -16.27 1.31 -14.91
N ALA A 90 -16.90 0.73 -15.94
CA ALA A 90 -17.64 1.48 -16.95
C ALA A 90 -18.74 2.39 -16.38
N PRO A 91 -19.61 1.96 -15.44
CA PRO A 91 -20.61 2.83 -14.85
C PRO A 91 -20.00 4.07 -14.20
N LEU A 92 -18.94 3.91 -13.40
CA LEU A 92 -18.25 5.01 -12.74
C LEU A 92 -17.65 5.99 -13.77
N ILE A 93 -16.95 5.47 -14.77
CA ILE A 93 -16.33 6.28 -15.84
C ILE A 93 -17.41 7.04 -16.63
N ILE A 94 -18.51 6.37 -16.99
CA ILE A 94 -19.62 6.98 -17.72
C ILE A 94 -20.26 8.08 -16.88
N THR A 95 -20.53 7.84 -15.59
CA THR A 95 -21.11 8.86 -14.70
C THR A 95 -20.19 10.07 -14.56
N LEU A 96 -18.89 9.86 -14.31
CA LEU A 96 -17.92 10.96 -14.24
C LEU A 96 -17.85 11.74 -15.55
N TYR A 97 -17.86 11.05 -16.69
CA TYR A 97 -17.86 11.67 -18.01
C TYR A 97 -19.10 12.53 -18.26
N VAL A 98 -20.29 12.02 -17.91
CA VAL A 98 -21.56 12.75 -18.05
C VAL A 98 -21.58 13.96 -17.12
N LEU A 99 -21.17 13.81 -15.87
CA LEU A 99 -21.11 14.92 -14.89
C LEU A 99 -20.11 15.99 -15.34
N GLN A 100 -18.94 15.60 -15.83
CA GLN A 100 -17.94 16.54 -16.36
C GLN A 100 -18.48 17.31 -17.58
N ARG A 101 -19.18 16.63 -18.49
CA ARG A 101 -19.86 17.28 -19.63
C ARG A 101 -20.94 18.25 -19.17
N ARG A 102 -21.75 17.89 -18.18
CA ARG A 102 -22.80 18.77 -17.61
C ARG A 102 -22.19 19.99 -16.90
N ALA A 103 -21.17 19.80 -16.08
CA ALA A 103 -20.44 20.87 -15.41
C ALA A 103 -19.84 21.86 -16.42
N ARG A 104 -19.23 21.35 -17.49
CA ARG A 104 -18.68 22.18 -18.58
C ARG A 104 -19.75 22.98 -19.31
N LYS A 105 -20.94 22.40 -19.53
CA LYS A 105 -22.09 23.12 -20.12
C LYS A 105 -22.66 24.18 -19.18
N ALA A 106 -22.65 23.94 -17.88
CA ALA A 106 -23.12 24.87 -16.85
C ALA A 106 -22.09 25.95 -16.45
N GLY A 107 -20.97 26.05 -17.17
CA GLY A 107 -19.94 27.08 -16.92
C GLY A 107 -18.99 26.76 -15.76
N TYR A 108 -19.18 25.65 -15.04
CA TYR A 108 -18.27 25.18 -14.00
C TYR A 108 -17.01 24.56 -14.63
N ARG A 109 -16.08 25.40 -15.06
CA ARG A 109 -14.76 24.99 -15.55
C ARG A 109 -13.75 25.05 -14.40
N ARG A 110 -13.38 23.89 -13.84
CA ARG A 110 -12.16 23.78 -13.01
C ARG A 110 -10.98 23.98 -13.95
N LYS A 111 -10.24 25.08 -13.81
CA LYS A 111 -9.02 25.32 -14.59
C LYS A 111 -8.00 24.23 -14.17
N GLY A 112 -7.77 23.24 -15.02
CA GLY A 112 -6.68 22.27 -14.80
C GLY A 112 -5.32 22.92 -15.01
N ALA A 113 -4.23 22.22 -14.69
CA ALA A 113 -2.86 22.66 -15.00
C ALA A 113 -2.71 23.08 -16.47
N TRP A 114 -3.38 22.34 -17.36
CA TRP A 114 -3.45 22.70 -18.77
C TRP A 114 -4.14 24.06 -19.01
N ASP A 115 -5.25 24.38 -18.35
CA ASP A 115 -5.96 25.67 -18.50
C ASP A 115 -5.25 26.86 -17.82
N ALA A 116 -4.40 26.60 -16.82
CA ALA A 116 -3.55 27.60 -16.16
C ALA A 116 -2.28 27.92 -16.97
N ALA A 117 -1.85 27.00 -17.84
CA ALA A 117 -0.70 27.21 -18.70
C ALA A 117 -0.97 28.30 -19.75
N ASP A 118 -0.01 29.22 -19.86
CA ASP A 118 -0.07 30.43 -20.68
C ASP A 118 -0.42 30.10 -22.14
N LYS A 119 -1.59 30.58 -22.57
CA LYS A 119 -2.14 30.30 -23.91
C LYS A 119 -1.43 31.05 -25.02
N THR A 120 -0.55 32.00 -24.68
CA THR A 120 0.27 32.74 -25.64
C THR A 120 1.48 31.93 -26.13
N GLN A 121 1.85 30.86 -25.42
CA GLN A 121 2.99 30.03 -25.77
C GLN A 121 2.63 28.98 -26.83
N PRO A 122 3.56 28.62 -27.74
CA PRO A 122 3.35 27.55 -28.70
C PRO A 122 3.08 26.22 -27.97
N LEU A 123 2.23 25.38 -28.58
CA LEU A 123 1.76 24.10 -28.04
C LEU A 123 2.91 23.21 -27.55
N SER A 124 4.05 23.21 -28.25
CA SER A 124 5.26 22.46 -27.87
C SER A 124 5.87 22.95 -26.55
N LYS A 125 6.06 24.27 -26.37
CA LYS A 125 6.58 24.84 -25.12
C LYS A 125 5.61 24.62 -23.95
N ARG A 126 4.31 24.65 -24.21
CA ARG A 126 3.28 24.39 -23.20
C ARG A 126 3.31 22.93 -22.73
N ILE A 127 3.45 21.98 -23.65
CA ILE A 127 3.61 20.56 -23.33
C ILE A 127 4.92 20.32 -22.56
N ILE A 128 6.03 20.91 -23.02
CA ILE A 128 7.33 20.80 -22.34
C ILE A 128 7.25 21.38 -20.92
N ASN A 129 6.70 22.59 -20.74
CA ASN A 129 6.55 23.18 -19.41
C ASN A 129 5.66 22.32 -18.51
N LEU A 130 4.54 21.78 -19.02
CA LEU A 130 3.68 20.90 -18.24
C LEU A 130 4.42 19.63 -17.79
N ILE A 131 5.20 19.02 -18.69
CA ILE A 131 5.92 17.77 -18.45
C ILE A 131 7.11 17.99 -17.50
N TRP A 132 7.90 19.04 -17.70
CA TRP A 132 9.15 19.24 -16.98
C TRP A 132 9.02 20.12 -15.73
N VAL A 133 8.03 21.01 -15.68
CA VAL A 133 7.86 21.98 -14.59
C VAL A 133 6.68 21.61 -13.70
N ASP A 134 5.51 21.33 -14.28
CA ASP A 134 4.30 21.06 -13.48
C ASP A 134 4.24 19.61 -12.98
N LEU A 135 4.73 18.65 -13.79
CA LEU A 135 4.77 17.23 -13.43
C LEU A 135 6.10 16.77 -12.81
N ASP A 136 7.15 17.60 -12.90
CA ASP A 136 8.53 17.27 -12.48
C ASP A 136 8.95 15.83 -12.80
N ILE A 137 8.91 15.45 -14.08
CA ILE A 137 9.28 14.08 -14.50
C ILE A 137 10.71 13.73 -14.08
N LEU A 138 11.64 14.69 -14.05
CA LEU A 138 13.00 14.41 -13.60
C LEU A 138 13.03 14.00 -12.13
N GLY A 139 12.36 14.76 -11.26
CA GLY A 139 12.18 14.39 -9.85
C GLY A 139 11.53 13.03 -9.69
N ALA A 140 10.44 12.77 -10.43
CA ALA A 140 9.74 11.48 -10.40
C ALA A 140 10.65 10.30 -10.84
N VAL A 141 11.44 10.47 -11.91
CA VAL A 141 12.39 9.45 -12.40
C VAL A 141 13.50 9.21 -11.39
N LEU A 142 14.08 10.27 -10.82
CA LEU A 142 15.10 10.15 -9.78
C LEU A 142 14.56 9.42 -8.55
N LEU A 143 13.34 9.74 -8.11
CA LEU A 143 12.71 9.07 -6.97
C LEU A 143 12.44 7.59 -7.25
N VAL A 144 11.86 7.26 -8.41
CA VAL A 144 11.57 5.87 -8.80
C VAL A 144 12.85 5.06 -8.97
N LEU A 145 13.87 5.61 -9.63
CA LEU A 145 15.16 4.94 -9.79
C LEU A 145 15.88 4.77 -8.46
N GLY A 146 15.92 5.81 -7.63
CA GLY A 146 16.58 5.76 -6.32
C GLY A 146 15.93 4.74 -5.38
N LEU A 147 14.59 4.78 -5.25
CA LEU A 147 13.85 3.81 -4.45
C LEU A 147 13.95 2.41 -5.05
N GLY A 148 13.81 2.24 -6.37
CA GLY A 148 13.92 0.96 -7.05
C GLY A 148 15.30 0.31 -6.83
N LEU A 149 16.38 1.04 -7.08
CA LEU A 149 17.75 0.56 -6.89
C LEU A 149 18.07 0.26 -5.43
N THR A 150 17.41 0.92 -4.48
CA THR A 150 17.56 0.62 -3.04
C THR A 150 16.73 -0.58 -2.61
N LEU A 151 15.47 -0.68 -3.05
CA LEU A 151 14.51 -1.68 -2.59
C LEU A 151 14.65 -3.03 -3.29
N ILE A 152 15.06 -3.07 -4.57
CA ILE A 152 15.29 -4.31 -5.33
C ILE A 152 16.34 -5.19 -4.64
N PRO A 153 17.58 -4.73 -4.37
CA PRO A 153 18.56 -5.56 -3.69
C PRO A 153 18.04 -5.99 -2.31
N LEU A 154 17.43 -5.09 -1.52
CA LEU A 154 16.85 -5.45 -0.22
C LEU A 154 15.79 -6.56 -0.32
N SER A 155 14.97 -6.54 -1.36
CA SER A 155 13.89 -7.53 -1.55
C SER A 155 14.40 -8.85 -2.13
N LEU A 156 15.44 -8.84 -2.96
CA LEU A 156 15.95 -10.03 -3.66
C LEU A 156 17.06 -10.75 -2.90
N THR A 157 17.75 -10.06 -1.98
CA THR A 157 18.83 -10.62 -1.17
C THR A 157 18.27 -11.12 0.18
N GLY A 158 17.69 -12.32 0.14
CA GLY A 158 17.23 -13.02 1.34
C GLY A 158 18.24 -14.01 1.90
N ALA A 159 17.95 -14.60 3.05
CA ALA A 159 18.79 -15.60 3.71
C ALA A 159 19.14 -16.84 2.84
N ARG A 160 18.37 -17.10 1.77
CA ARG A 160 18.60 -18.20 0.82
C ARG A 160 19.50 -17.81 -0.38
N ASN A 161 19.85 -16.52 -0.50
CA ASN A 161 20.75 -15.95 -1.51
C ASN A 161 21.73 -14.97 -0.82
N SER A 162 22.31 -15.38 0.31
CA SER A 162 23.22 -14.55 1.10
C SER A 162 24.52 -14.24 0.37
N ASP A 163 24.94 -15.12 -0.53
CA ASP A 163 26.07 -14.97 -1.46
C ASP A 163 25.94 -13.74 -2.38
N ARG A 164 24.72 -13.25 -2.60
CA ARG A 164 24.47 -12.06 -3.42
C ARG A 164 24.88 -10.75 -2.74
N TRP A 165 25.18 -10.75 -1.45
CA TRP A 165 25.71 -9.56 -0.75
C TRP A 165 27.13 -9.22 -1.17
N ASP A 166 27.94 -10.24 -1.44
CA ASP A 166 29.33 -10.08 -1.83
C ASP A 166 29.46 -9.78 -3.33
N GLN A 167 28.37 -9.92 -4.08
CA GLN A 167 28.32 -9.54 -5.48
C GLN A 167 28.30 -8.01 -5.61
N GLY A 168 29.35 -7.46 -6.21
CA GLY A 168 29.52 -6.02 -6.40
C GLY A 168 28.35 -5.34 -7.14
N SER A 169 27.58 -6.08 -7.94
CA SER A 169 26.37 -5.57 -8.59
C SER A 169 25.29 -5.12 -7.59
N TYR A 170 25.02 -5.90 -6.54
CA TYR A 170 24.00 -5.59 -5.54
C TYR A 170 24.45 -4.44 -4.61
N ILE A 171 25.74 -4.41 -4.25
CA ILE A 171 26.33 -3.29 -3.49
C ILE A 171 26.26 -2.01 -4.33
N ALA A 172 26.63 -2.07 -5.62
CA ALA A 172 26.54 -0.93 -6.52
C ALA A 172 25.10 -0.43 -6.64
N MET A 173 24.10 -1.31 -6.78
CA MET A 173 22.69 -0.91 -6.81
C MET A 173 22.27 -0.19 -5.52
N LEU A 174 22.67 -0.67 -4.34
CA LEU A 174 22.37 0.00 -3.06
C LEU A 174 23.02 1.38 -2.97
N VAL A 175 24.32 1.47 -3.23
CA VAL A 175 25.07 2.73 -3.12
C VAL A 175 24.54 3.75 -4.13
N ILE A 176 24.36 3.35 -5.39
CA ILE A 176 23.79 4.22 -6.43
C ILE A 176 22.36 4.61 -6.06
N GLY A 177 21.55 3.67 -5.55
CA GLY A 177 20.18 3.94 -5.11
C GLY A 177 20.11 5.03 -4.04
N VAL A 178 20.92 4.90 -2.97
CA VAL A 178 20.99 5.90 -1.89
C VAL A 178 21.50 7.24 -2.40
N VAL A 179 22.52 7.26 -3.26
CA VAL A 179 23.03 8.49 -3.87
C VAL A 179 21.97 9.16 -4.74
N VAL A 180 21.24 8.41 -5.57
CA VAL A 180 20.17 8.93 -6.43
C VAL A 180 19.01 9.48 -5.60
N VAL A 181 18.65 8.83 -4.48
CA VAL A 181 17.68 9.39 -3.52
C VAL A 181 18.19 10.71 -2.92
N GLY A 182 19.48 10.79 -2.57
CA GLY A 182 20.09 12.05 -2.11
C GLY A 182 20.03 13.15 -3.17
N VAL A 183 20.34 12.81 -4.43
CA VAL A 183 20.24 13.73 -5.58
C VAL A 183 18.79 14.18 -5.80
N PHE A 184 17.81 13.27 -5.65
CA PHE A 184 16.39 13.62 -5.70
C PHE A 184 16.05 14.69 -4.66
N PHE A 185 16.44 14.51 -3.40
CA PHE A 185 16.15 15.53 -2.37
C PHE A 185 16.82 16.87 -2.67
N VAL A 186 18.04 16.88 -3.22
CA VAL A 186 18.70 18.13 -3.64
C VAL A 186 17.97 18.78 -4.82
N TRP A 187 17.55 17.98 -5.81
CA TRP A 187 16.75 18.44 -6.95
C TRP A 187 15.43 19.06 -6.50
N ASP A 188 14.65 18.32 -5.72
CA ASP A 188 13.32 18.70 -5.26
C ASP A 188 13.34 19.94 -4.37
N THR A 189 14.37 20.08 -3.52
CA THR A 189 14.46 21.22 -2.59
C THR A 189 15.04 22.49 -3.20
N LYS A 190 15.96 22.39 -4.17
CA LYS A 190 16.69 23.55 -4.70
C LYS A 190 16.33 23.94 -6.12
N PHE A 191 15.89 22.99 -6.95
CA PHE A 191 15.77 23.18 -8.40
C PHE A 191 14.32 23.04 -8.90
N ALA A 192 13.49 22.21 -8.25
CA ALA A 192 12.10 22.07 -8.62
C ALA A 192 11.30 23.35 -8.33
N LYS A 193 10.62 23.87 -9.35
CA LYS A 193 9.73 25.05 -9.20
C LYS A 193 8.43 24.70 -8.49
N VAL A 194 7.93 23.49 -8.73
CA VAL A 194 6.79 22.90 -8.04
C VAL A 194 7.33 21.62 -7.38
N PRO A 195 7.79 21.69 -6.12
CA PRO A 195 8.42 20.54 -5.47
C PRO A 195 7.42 19.40 -5.32
N PHE A 196 7.87 18.19 -5.65
CA PHE A 196 7.12 16.96 -5.52
C PHE A 196 6.80 16.65 -4.05
N VAL A 197 7.73 16.92 -3.12
CA VAL A 197 7.47 16.84 -1.67
C VAL A 197 7.65 18.23 -1.05
N PRO A 198 6.55 18.97 -0.78
CA PRO A 198 6.63 20.28 -0.16
C PRO A 198 7.44 20.23 1.14
N PHE A 199 8.53 21.00 1.22
CA PHE A 199 9.46 20.96 2.37
C PHE A 199 8.79 21.21 3.73
N ARG A 200 7.66 21.95 3.73
CA ARG A 200 6.80 22.10 4.91
C ARG A 200 6.34 20.76 5.48
N MET A 201 5.99 19.79 4.63
CA MET A 201 5.49 18.48 5.04
C MET A 201 6.57 17.65 5.73
N ILE A 202 7.83 17.77 5.28
CA ILE A 202 8.98 17.09 5.90
C ILE A 202 9.28 17.67 7.29
N LYS A 203 8.99 18.97 7.52
CA LYS A 203 9.16 19.61 8.83
C LYS A 203 8.03 19.31 9.81
N GLU A 204 6.84 18.95 9.31
CA GLU A 204 5.69 18.64 10.16
C GLU A 204 5.92 17.34 10.93
N ARG A 205 6.10 17.46 12.25
CA ARG A 205 6.39 16.33 13.15
C ARG A 205 5.36 15.22 13.06
N THR A 206 4.09 15.58 12.86
CA THR A 206 2.98 14.61 12.72
C THR A 206 3.12 13.78 11.44
N VAL A 207 3.55 14.39 10.32
CA VAL A 207 3.75 13.68 9.05
C VAL A 207 4.93 12.73 9.17
N VAL A 208 6.04 13.19 9.75
CA VAL A 208 7.22 12.35 9.99
C VAL A 208 6.88 11.19 10.94
N ALA A 209 6.21 11.46 12.05
CA ALA A 209 5.80 10.43 13.00
C ALA A 209 4.87 9.39 12.37
N ALA A 210 3.90 9.81 11.55
CA ALA A 210 3.01 8.90 10.84
C ALA A 210 3.76 8.03 9.83
N CYS A 211 4.72 8.59 9.08
CA CYS A 211 5.53 7.83 8.12
C CYS A 211 6.47 6.84 8.81
N VAL A 212 7.09 7.24 9.93
CA VAL A 212 7.94 6.32 10.72
C VAL A 212 7.09 5.20 11.33
N LEU A 213 5.91 5.54 11.88
CA LEU A 213 4.99 4.55 12.43
C LEU A 213 4.52 3.55 11.37
N SER A 214 4.19 4.03 10.16
CA SER A 214 3.74 3.18 9.07
C SER A 214 4.86 2.30 8.50
N MET A 215 6.08 2.83 8.42
CA MET A 215 7.29 2.07 8.08
C MET A 215 7.56 0.96 9.10
N LEU A 216 7.54 1.27 10.39
CA LEU A 216 7.76 0.28 11.46
C LEU A 216 6.68 -0.80 11.49
N ASP A 217 5.41 -0.42 11.27
CA ASP A 217 4.33 -1.39 11.18
C ASP A 217 4.54 -2.36 10.02
N PHE A 218 4.78 -1.85 8.81
CA PHE A 218 4.95 -2.70 7.63
C PHE A 218 6.22 -3.54 7.71
N PHE A 219 7.28 -3.01 8.32
CA PHE A 219 8.48 -3.77 8.65
C PHE A 219 8.14 -5.00 9.50
N HIS A 220 7.49 -4.81 10.65
CA HIS A 220 7.15 -5.93 11.53
C HIS A 220 6.11 -6.87 10.89
N TYR A 221 5.15 -6.31 10.14
CA TYR A 221 4.11 -7.08 9.45
C TYR A 221 4.71 -8.03 8.43
N SER A 222 5.66 -7.56 7.62
CA SER A 222 6.41 -8.37 6.67
C SER A 222 7.22 -9.46 7.37
N CYS A 223 7.78 -9.18 8.55
CA CYS A 223 8.54 -10.16 9.31
C CYS A 223 7.70 -11.39 9.68
N PHE A 224 6.46 -11.16 10.13
CA PHE A 224 5.62 -12.22 10.69
C PHE A 224 4.70 -12.88 9.66
N THR A 225 4.12 -12.09 8.75
CA THR A 225 3.11 -12.57 7.80
C THR A 225 3.67 -13.57 6.79
N LEU A 226 4.96 -13.47 6.46
CA LEU A 226 5.58 -14.34 5.46
C LEU A 226 5.69 -15.80 5.93
N PHE A 227 5.85 -16.04 7.24
CA PHE A 227 6.08 -17.38 7.79
C PHE A 227 4.90 -17.92 8.58
N PHE A 228 3.99 -17.07 9.04
CA PHE A 228 2.89 -17.52 9.88
C PHE A 228 2.01 -18.60 9.23
N PRO A 229 1.60 -18.50 7.95
CA PRO A 229 0.87 -19.59 7.29
C PRO A 229 1.67 -20.89 7.19
N SER A 230 2.99 -20.81 7.00
CA SER A 230 3.87 -21.98 6.98
C SER A 230 4.00 -22.61 8.36
N TYR A 231 4.10 -21.81 9.41
CA TYR A 231 4.08 -22.27 10.80
C TYR A 231 2.76 -23.00 11.12
N LEU A 232 1.61 -22.42 10.76
CA LEU A 232 0.31 -23.06 10.98
C LEU A 232 0.20 -24.41 10.23
N GLN A 233 0.77 -24.52 9.05
CA GLN A 233 0.76 -25.78 8.30
C GLN A 233 1.69 -26.84 8.89
N VAL A 234 2.94 -26.47 9.20
CA VAL A 234 3.98 -27.42 9.62
C VAL A 234 3.89 -27.75 11.11
N ALA A 235 3.82 -26.73 11.97
CA ALA A 235 3.76 -26.90 13.42
C ALA A 235 2.32 -27.04 13.91
N GLY A 236 1.39 -26.27 13.34
CA GLY A 236 -0.03 -26.31 13.73
C GLY A 236 -0.83 -27.46 13.11
N GLY A 237 -0.30 -28.14 12.09
CA GLY A 237 -1.00 -29.23 11.38
C GLY A 237 -2.25 -28.80 10.60
N PHE A 238 -2.44 -27.49 10.38
CA PHE A 238 -3.60 -26.98 9.64
C PHE A 238 -3.45 -27.21 8.13
N SER A 239 -4.56 -27.47 7.44
CA SER A 239 -4.57 -27.48 5.97
C SER A 239 -4.22 -26.08 5.42
N PRO A 240 -3.68 -25.97 4.19
CA PRO A 240 -3.33 -24.67 3.59
C PRO A 240 -4.51 -23.68 3.56
N GLY A 241 -5.71 -24.18 3.27
CA GLY A 241 -6.93 -23.37 3.28
C GLY A 241 -7.33 -22.89 4.69
N HIS A 242 -7.18 -23.73 5.71
CA HIS A 242 -7.44 -23.33 7.11
C HIS A 242 -6.41 -22.33 7.61
N ALA A 243 -5.12 -22.55 7.35
CA ALA A 243 -4.06 -21.60 7.72
C ALA A 243 -4.29 -20.21 7.11
N THR A 244 -4.73 -20.17 5.85
CA THR A 244 -5.08 -18.91 5.15
C THR A 244 -6.27 -18.21 5.81
N ARG A 245 -7.29 -18.95 6.26
CA ARG A 245 -8.46 -18.37 6.96
C ARG A 245 -8.08 -17.77 8.31
N ILE A 246 -7.23 -18.45 9.08
CA ILE A 246 -6.71 -17.93 10.35
C ILE A 246 -5.93 -16.64 10.10
N ASP A 247 -5.09 -16.59 9.07
CA ASP A 247 -4.35 -15.38 8.72
C ASP A 247 -5.28 -14.22 8.29
N ASN A 248 -6.32 -14.53 7.50
CA ASN A 248 -7.32 -13.55 7.06
C ASN A 248 -8.12 -12.90 8.21
N ALA A 249 -8.15 -13.50 9.41
CA ALA A 249 -8.82 -12.91 10.57
C ALA A 249 -8.32 -11.49 10.86
N LEU A 250 -7.02 -11.24 10.68
CA LEU A 250 -6.44 -9.90 10.83
C LEU A 250 -7.06 -8.90 9.84
N ARG A 251 -7.18 -9.29 8.56
CA ARG A 251 -7.71 -8.40 7.51
C ARG A 251 -9.19 -8.08 7.74
N VAL A 252 -9.97 -9.08 8.13
CA VAL A 252 -11.40 -8.89 8.43
C VAL A 252 -11.58 -7.98 9.64
N ALA A 253 -10.84 -8.24 10.72
CA ALA A 253 -10.87 -7.40 11.92
C ALA A 253 -10.45 -5.95 11.61
N PHE A 254 -9.41 -5.78 10.79
CA PHE A 254 -8.95 -4.47 10.34
C PHE A 254 -10.05 -3.71 9.59
N GLN A 255 -10.73 -4.32 8.63
CA GLN A 255 -11.79 -3.65 7.88
C GLN A 255 -12.99 -3.27 8.74
N ILE A 256 -13.46 -4.17 9.62
CA ILE A 256 -14.57 -3.84 10.52
C ILE A 256 -14.16 -2.70 11.48
N ALA A 257 -12.97 -2.79 12.07
CA ALA A 257 -12.48 -1.79 13.00
C ALA A 257 -12.18 -0.44 12.33
N SER A 258 -11.75 -0.42 11.07
CA SER A 258 -11.43 0.84 10.38
C SER A 258 -12.68 1.67 10.13
N VAL A 259 -13.81 1.02 9.80
CA VAL A 259 -15.13 1.67 9.74
C VAL A 259 -15.53 2.23 11.10
N LEU A 260 -15.41 1.42 12.17
CA LEU A 260 -15.72 1.86 13.53
C LEU A 260 -14.88 3.07 13.94
N VAL A 261 -13.58 3.05 13.69
CA VAL A 261 -12.66 4.17 13.96
C VAL A 261 -13.03 5.39 13.14
N GLY A 262 -13.38 5.22 11.86
CA GLY A 262 -13.90 6.29 11.02
C GLY A 262 -15.15 6.97 11.61
N VAL A 263 -16.11 6.18 12.12
CA VAL A 263 -17.29 6.68 12.83
C VAL A 263 -16.92 7.36 14.15
N LEU A 264 -16.07 6.75 14.96
CA LEU A 264 -15.66 7.31 16.25
C LEU A 264 -14.89 8.62 16.09
N MET A 265 -14.02 8.73 15.07
CA MET A 265 -13.33 9.98 14.74
C MET A 265 -14.31 11.08 14.32
N LYS A 266 -15.38 10.73 13.60
CA LYS A 266 -16.44 11.69 13.24
C LYS A 266 -17.08 12.33 14.48
N TYR A 267 -17.33 11.55 15.53
CA TYR A 267 -17.95 12.05 16.77
C TYR A 267 -16.95 12.72 17.72
N THR A 268 -15.80 12.10 17.94
CA THR A 268 -14.79 12.58 18.89
C THR A 268 -13.99 13.77 18.36
N LYS A 269 -13.91 13.94 17.03
CA LYS A 269 -13.09 14.95 16.34
C LYS A 269 -11.61 14.93 16.75
N ARG A 270 -11.13 13.81 17.29
CA ARG A 270 -9.76 13.63 17.80
C ARG A 270 -9.15 12.35 17.23
N SER A 271 -8.26 12.47 16.26
CA SER A 271 -7.58 11.32 15.65
C SER A 271 -6.48 10.74 16.56
N GLN A 272 -5.77 11.57 17.32
CA GLN A 272 -4.60 11.17 18.10
C GLN A 272 -4.91 10.06 19.13
N ILE A 273 -6.10 10.09 19.74
CA ILE A 273 -6.51 9.10 20.76
C ILE A 273 -6.48 7.68 20.16
N PHE A 274 -6.96 7.51 18.93
CA PHE A 274 -6.99 6.20 18.27
C PHE A 274 -5.58 5.70 17.92
N VAL A 275 -4.63 6.59 17.62
CA VAL A 275 -3.22 6.22 17.44
C VAL A 275 -2.64 5.65 18.74
N PHE A 276 -2.85 6.34 19.87
CA PHE A 276 -2.35 5.90 21.17
C PHE A 276 -3.00 4.62 21.68
N ILE A 277 -4.23 4.33 21.28
CA ILE A 277 -4.93 3.06 21.61
C ILE A 277 -4.47 1.94 20.67
N GLY A 278 -4.32 2.22 19.38
CA GLY A 278 -4.03 1.21 18.37
C GLY A 278 -2.65 0.56 18.53
N VAL A 279 -1.62 1.36 18.83
CA VAL A 279 -0.24 0.85 18.95
C VAL A 279 -0.08 -0.19 20.07
N PRO A 280 -0.53 0.06 21.32
CA PRO A 280 -0.49 -0.97 22.37
C PRO A 280 -1.29 -2.23 22.03
N LEU A 281 -2.44 -2.11 21.36
CA LEU A 281 -3.23 -3.27 20.94
C LEU A 281 -2.46 -4.14 19.93
N CYS A 282 -1.73 -3.52 18.98
CA CYS A 282 -0.85 -4.25 18.08
C CYS A 282 0.27 -4.97 18.82
N VAL A 283 0.94 -4.28 19.76
CA VAL A 283 2.02 -4.87 20.55
C VAL A 283 1.51 -6.05 21.37
N LEU A 284 0.34 -5.92 22.00
CA LEU A 284 -0.26 -6.99 22.79
C LEU A 284 -0.68 -8.18 21.92
N GLY A 285 -1.33 -7.93 20.78
CA GLY A 285 -1.71 -8.98 19.83
C GLY A 285 -0.51 -9.74 19.28
N GLN A 286 0.60 -9.05 19.00
CA GLN A 286 1.82 -9.71 18.57
C GLN A 286 2.57 -10.42 19.68
N GLY A 287 2.60 -9.86 20.90
CA GLY A 287 3.14 -10.53 22.08
C GLY A 287 2.43 -11.85 22.37
N LEU A 288 1.09 -11.87 22.28
CA LEU A 288 0.29 -13.09 22.38
C LEU A 288 0.67 -14.10 21.29
N MET A 289 0.87 -13.64 20.05
CA MET A 289 1.23 -14.51 18.95
C MET A 289 2.60 -15.18 19.15
N ILE A 290 3.60 -14.42 19.63
CA ILE A 290 4.92 -14.96 20.01
C ILE A 290 4.78 -15.99 21.13
N HIS A 291 3.95 -15.71 22.13
CA HIS A 291 3.70 -16.65 23.23
C HIS A 291 3.07 -17.97 22.73
N PHE A 292 2.05 -17.89 21.87
CA PHE A 292 1.37 -19.06 21.31
C PHE A 292 2.25 -19.91 20.38
N VAL A 293 3.23 -19.30 19.72
CA VAL A 293 4.21 -20.01 18.89
C VAL A 293 5.27 -20.73 19.72
N ASN A 294 5.64 -20.18 20.88
CA ASN A 294 6.73 -20.69 21.72
C ASN A 294 6.24 -21.46 22.96
N MET A 295 5.05 -22.06 22.91
CA MET A 295 4.56 -22.92 24.00
C MET A 295 5.39 -24.22 24.06
N ASN A 296 6.32 -24.29 25.01
CA ASN A 296 7.14 -25.48 25.25
C ASN A 296 6.28 -26.72 25.56
N GLY A 297 6.02 -27.55 24.55
CA GLY A 297 5.30 -28.83 24.68
C GLY A 297 3.77 -28.76 24.48
N GLY A 298 3.21 -27.60 24.09
CA GLY A 298 1.77 -27.45 23.82
C GLY A 298 1.50 -26.64 22.54
N HIS A 299 0.41 -26.95 21.84
CA HIS A 299 -0.05 -26.16 20.69
C HIS A 299 -1.21 -25.27 21.12
N ALA A 300 -1.10 -23.95 20.90
CA ALA A 300 -2.24 -23.06 21.08
C ALA A 300 -3.37 -23.47 20.12
N ASN A 301 -4.61 -23.37 20.58
CA ASN A 301 -5.76 -23.73 19.74
C ASN A 301 -5.98 -22.69 18.63
N GLU A 302 -6.75 -23.07 17.61
CA GLU A 302 -7.11 -22.18 16.49
C GLU A 302 -7.69 -20.84 16.96
N ALA A 303 -8.58 -20.88 17.96
CA ALA A 303 -9.21 -19.69 18.52
C ALA A 303 -8.18 -18.68 19.06
N SER A 304 -7.10 -19.15 19.68
CA SER A 304 -6.03 -18.30 20.22
C SER A 304 -5.32 -17.52 19.11
N PHE A 305 -5.01 -18.19 17.99
CA PHE A 305 -4.41 -17.53 16.82
C PHE A 305 -5.36 -16.54 16.16
N ILE A 306 -6.64 -16.90 16.03
CA ILE A 306 -7.68 -16.00 15.50
C ILE A 306 -7.83 -14.77 16.39
N THR A 307 -7.88 -14.93 17.71
CA THR A 307 -8.00 -13.82 18.66
C THR A 307 -6.78 -12.91 18.60
N ALA A 308 -5.57 -13.46 18.58
CA ALA A 308 -4.34 -12.67 18.44
C ALA A 308 -4.33 -11.88 17.12
N LYS A 309 -4.65 -12.54 15.99
CA LYS A 309 -4.74 -11.89 14.66
C LYS A 309 -5.81 -10.80 14.62
N THR A 310 -6.96 -11.05 15.23
CA THR A 310 -8.07 -10.09 15.34
C THR A 310 -7.62 -8.86 16.13
N LEU A 311 -6.95 -9.06 17.27
CA LEU A 311 -6.46 -7.96 18.10
C LEU A 311 -5.44 -7.10 17.36
N VAL A 312 -4.50 -7.71 16.64
CA VAL A 312 -3.57 -7.00 15.76
C VAL A 312 -4.33 -6.22 14.69
N GLY A 313 -5.31 -6.84 14.03
CA GLY A 313 -6.15 -6.18 13.01
C GLY A 313 -6.89 -4.96 13.54
N VAL A 314 -7.51 -5.07 14.73
CA VAL A 314 -8.18 -3.95 15.41
C VAL A 314 -7.18 -2.85 15.75
N GLY A 315 -6.05 -3.19 16.39
CA GLY A 315 -5.02 -2.20 16.72
C GLY A 315 -4.50 -1.46 15.48
N ARG A 316 -4.31 -2.20 14.38
CA ARG A 316 -3.86 -1.65 13.10
C ARG A 316 -4.87 -0.67 12.52
N ALA A 317 -6.14 -1.02 12.52
CA ALA A 317 -7.19 -0.12 12.05
C ALA A 317 -7.23 1.18 12.87
N PHE A 318 -7.10 1.09 14.19
CA PHE A 318 -7.11 2.23 15.09
C PHE A 318 -6.01 3.24 14.77
N TYR A 319 -4.75 2.81 14.68
CA TYR A 319 -3.67 3.77 14.41
C TYR A 319 -3.57 4.12 12.91
N GLN A 320 -3.76 3.17 11.98
CA GLN A 320 -3.47 3.39 10.56
C GLN A 320 -4.49 4.36 9.95
N THR A 321 -5.78 4.15 10.21
CA THR A 321 -6.85 5.05 9.72
C THR A 321 -6.72 6.43 10.35
N ALA A 322 -6.38 6.51 11.64
CA ALA A 322 -6.21 7.79 12.32
C ALA A 322 -4.96 8.56 11.87
N ALA A 323 -3.83 7.87 11.67
CA ALA A 323 -2.59 8.47 11.17
C ALA A 323 -2.79 9.04 9.75
N GLN A 324 -3.43 8.26 8.87
CA GLN A 324 -3.73 8.69 7.51
C GLN A 324 -4.65 9.92 7.46
N VAL A 325 -5.73 9.95 8.25
CA VAL A 325 -6.60 11.14 8.32
C VAL A 325 -5.85 12.34 8.90
N SER A 326 -4.95 12.13 9.87
CA SER A 326 -4.17 13.20 10.49
C SER A 326 -3.21 13.86 9.51
N ILE A 327 -2.47 13.09 8.70
CA ILE A 327 -1.56 13.68 7.71
C ILE A 327 -2.33 14.41 6.60
N GLN A 328 -3.49 13.90 6.19
CA GLN A 328 -4.34 14.53 5.18
C GLN A 328 -5.06 15.79 5.71
N ALA A 329 -5.13 15.97 7.02
CA ALA A 329 -5.70 17.15 7.67
C ALA A 329 -4.73 18.34 7.73
N LEU A 330 -3.42 18.07 7.70
CA LEU A 330 -2.36 19.08 7.86
C LEU A 330 -1.96 19.75 6.57
N VAL A 331 -2.39 19.20 5.43
CA VAL A 331 -2.00 19.67 4.10
C VAL A 331 -3.19 20.28 3.37
N ALA A 332 -2.92 21.16 2.41
CA ALA A 332 -3.94 21.69 1.52
C ALA A 332 -4.56 20.54 0.70
N LYS A 333 -5.80 20.71 0.23
CA LYS A 333 -6.50 19.68 -0.59
C LYS A 333 -5.68 19.24 -1.81
N GLU A 334 -4.93 20.16 -2.39
CA GLU A 334 -4.06 19.95 -3.55
C GLU A 334 -2.86 19.03 -3.24
N ASP A 335 -2.40 19.00 -1.99
CA ASP A 335 -1.25 18.21 -1.53
C ASP A 335 -1.66 16.88 -0.87
N VAL A 336 -2.95 16.63 -0.69
CA VAL A 336 -3.47 15.35 -0.16
C VAL A 336 -2.98 14.12 -0.94
N PRO A 337 -2.95 14.11 -2.29
CA PRO A 337 -2.39 12.97 -3.03
C PRO A 337 -0.90 12.76 -2.71
N VAL A 338 -0.13 13.85 -2.63
CA VAL A 338 1.31 13.82 -2.36
C VAL A 338 1.59 13.23 -0.98
N VAL A 339 0.94 13.74 0.09
CA VAL A 339 1.17 13.23 1.45
C VAL A 339 0.77 11.78 1.59
N THR A 340 -0.30 11.37 0.91
CA THR A 340 -0.77 9.98 0.90
C THR A 340 0.22 9.08 0.18
N GLY A 341 0.79 9.54 -0.95
CA GLY A 341 1.84 8.83 -1.68
C GLY A 341 3.11 8.64 -0.85
N VAL A 342 3.58 9.69 -0.17
CA VAL A 342 4.74 9.61 0.75
C VAL A 342 4.48 8.63 1.88
N TYR A 343 3.28 8.64 2.46
CA TYR A 343 2.89 7.71 3.51
C TYR A 343 2.92 6.25 3.06
N TYR A 344 2.39 5.94 1.86
CA TYR A 344 2.45 4.59 1.29
C TYR A 344 3.87 4.19 0.86
N ALA A 345 4.68 5.13 0.36
CA ALA A 345 6.08 4.88 0.06
C ALA A 345 6.86 4.46 1.32
N ALA A 346 6.62 5.12 2.45
CA ALA A 346 7.20 4.76 3.74
C ALA A 346 6.79 3.35 4.20
N MET A 347 5.51 2.99 4.02
CA MET A 347 5.01 1.63 4.29
C MET A 347 5.72 0.58 3.44
N ASN A 348 5.83 0.81 2.13
CA ASN A 348 6.51 -0.10 1.20
C ASN A 348 8.00 -0.26 1.53
N PHE A 349 8.67 0.83 1.89
CA PHE A 349 10.06 0.78 2.35
C PHE A 349 10.21 -0.09 3.60
N GLY A 350 9.37 0.11 4.61
CA GLY A 350 9.35 -0.71 5.81
C GLY A 350 9.14 -2.18 5.49
N GLY A 351 8.15 -2.48 4.63
CA GLY A 351 7.83 -3.84 4.21
C GLY A 351 8.99 -4.55 3.53
N ALA A 352 9.71 -3.87 2.63
CA ALA A 352 10.87 -4.42 1.93
C ALA A 352 12.07 -4.70 2.85
N VAL A 353 12.29 -3.85 3.86
CA VAL A 353 13.31 -4.10 4.88
C VAL A 353 12.91 -5.29 5.77
N GLY A 354 11.61 -5.39 6.10
CA GLY A 354 11.08 -6.46 6.95
C GLY A 354 11.21 -7.84 6.32
N THR A 355 10.85 -8.00 5.03
CA THR A 355 10.98 -9.28 4.31
C THR A 355 12.41 -9.81 4.27
N ARG A 356 13.40 -8.93 4.30
CA ARG A 356 14.83 -9.27 4.26
C ARG A 356 15.37 -9.87 5.55
N LEU A 357 14.95 -9.35 6.71
CA LEU A 357 15.48 -9.79 8.00
C LEU A 357 15.00 -11.18 8.41
N VAL A 358 14.02 -11.73 7.71
CA VAL A 358 13.48 -13.03 8.07
C VAL A 358 14.34 -14.14 7.49
N HIS A 359 14.99 -14.87 8.38
CA HIS A 359 15.64 -16.14 8.06
C HIS A 359 14.59 -17.25 8.05
N PRO A 360 14.56 -18.14 7.04
CA PRO A 360 13.89 -19.41 7.21
C PRO A 360 14.66 -20.19 8.29
N PRO A 361 14.01 -20.65 9.37
CA PRO A 361 14.59 -21.70 10.16
C PRO A 361 14.61 -22.97 9.29
N LEU A 362 15.75 -23.66 9.32
CA LEU A 362 16.01 -25.02 8.84
C LEU A 362 16.57 -25.15 7.41
N SER A 363 17.91 -25.21 7.38
CA SER A 363 18.60 -26.37 6.81
C SER A 363 17.79 -27.65 7.04
N ILE A 364 17.14 -28.14 5.99
CA ILE A 364 16.78 -29.55 5.90
C ILE A 364 18.12 -30.28 5.77
N ASN A 365 18.70 -30.64 6.90
CA ASN A 365 19.75 -31.66 6.92
C ASN A 365 19.08 -32.95 6.46
N HIS A 366 19.40 -33.36 5.24
CA HIS A 366 19.17 -34.72 4.80
C HIS A 366 19.81 -35.68 5.80
N TYR A 367 18.97 -36.45 6.49
CA TYR A 367 19.31 -37.75 7.08
C TYR A 367 18.20 -38.73 6.73
#